data_AF-A0A1I0PEF8-F1
#
_entry.id   AF-A0A1I0PEF8-F1
#
_cell.length_a   1.000
_cell.length_b   1.000
_cell.length_c   1.000
_cell.angle_alpha   90.00
_cell.angle_beta   90.00
_cell.angle_gamma   90.00
#
_symmetry.space_group_name_H-M   'P 1'
#
loop_
_entity.id
_entity.type
_entity.pdbx_description
1 polymer ?
#
loop_
_entity_poly.entity_id
_entity_poly.type
_entity_poly.pdbx_seq_one_letter_code
_entity_poly.pdbx_strand_id
1 'polypeptide(L)'
;MRHPRPLAILPCAALALFPLHSLAAAATQTFDDARPGPILPGDVVNVTGITLSTRDGTTAAIKAVPNPDEYASGLAVGAADDGSSVSLNLHFARPQPMVSFTLVLPPGAPTDVALASVLERDATRRDVVGVEHRATEQRVRMRLHGNGHGTVDDILLNLRDGAYVDNVSIQTADEGDACAIVDPAQLPLGSMAGRGDIGDTIIAPSSHLLVGIEPTTGFQMLTGDQADGNDAHFVFRCRRDTVEVTLAAPAESDATLTFLQTKNSVMEPVHTTQVKKGDTRACFRVTGPELQGLHWTGGNLKFGRIELRSQPTGICETR
;
A
#
# COMPACT_ATOMS: atom_id res chain seq x y z
N MET A 1 -42.14 -4.69 -68.00
CA MET A 1 -40.78 -4.68 -67.42
C MET A 1 -40.78 -3.70 -66.26
N ARG A 2 -40.77 -4.20 -65.02
CA ARG A 2 -40.84 -3.40 -63.79
C ARG A 2 -39.42 -3.19 -63.26
N HIS A 3 -39.02 -1.93 -63.06
CA HIS A 3 -37.77 -1.57 -62.38
C HIS A 3 -37.84 -1.96 -60.89
N PRO A 4 -36.78 -2.54 -60.30
CA PRO A 4 -36.72 -2.75 -58.86
C PRO A 4 -36.26 -1.46 -58.15
N ARG A 5 -36.94 -1.12 -57.05
CA ARG A 5 -36.47 -0.11 -56.08
C ARG A 5 -35.45 -0.76 -55.13
N PRO A 6 -34.32 -0.10 -54.80
CA PRO A 6 -33.44 -0.59 -53.75
C PRO A 6 -34.00 -0.26 -52.36
N LEU A 7 -34.05 -1.27 -51.49
CA LEU A 7 -34.28 -1.14 -50.06
C LEU A 7 -33.03 -0.51 -49.42
N ALA A 8 -33.16 0.66 -48.79
CA ALA A 8 -32.12 1.23 -47.96
C ALA A 8 -32.13 0.52 -46.59
N ILE A 9 -31.10 -0.28 -46.32
CA ILE A 9 -30.82 -0.84 -44.99
C ILE A 9 -29.97 0.20 -44.24
N LEU A 10 -30.55 0.87 -43.25
CA LEU A 10 -29.78 1.65 -42.28
C LEU A 10 -28.95 0.69 -41.42
N PRO A 11 -27.62 0.87 -41.29
CA PRO A 11 -26.87 0.23 -40.24
C PRO A 11 -27.12 0.99 -38.93
N CYS A 12 -27.76 0.34 -37.95
CA CYS A 12 -27.72 0.77 -36.57
C CYS A 12 -26.27 0.72 -36.09
N ALA A 13 -25.62 1.88 -35.99
CA ALA A 13 -24.39 2.03 -35.24
C ALA A 13 -24.72 1.81 -33.76
N ALA A 14 -24.46 0.61 -33.25
CA ALA A 14 -24.42 0.35 -31.82
C ALA A 14 -23.19 1.07 -31.26
N LEU A 15 -23.41 2.29 -30.76
CA LEU A 15 -22.48 2.95 -29.84
C LEU A 15 -22.39 2.07 -28.58
N ALA A 16 -21.34 1.25 -28.52
CA ALA A 16 -20.91 0.62 -27.29
C ALA A 16 -20.54 1.74 -26.31
N LEU A 17 -21.48 2.06 -25.42
CA LEU A 17 -21.22 2.83 -24.21
C LEU A 17 -20.27 2.00 -23.35
N PHE A 18 -18.97 2.15 -23.56
CA PHE A 18 -17.99 1.74 -22.57
C PHE A 18 -18.25 2.60 -21.33
N PRO A 19 -18.52 2.01 -20.16
CA PRO A 19 -18.52 2.78 -18.93
C PRO A 19 -17.09 3.28 -18.72
N LEU A 20 -16.88 4.56 -19.00
CA LEU A 20 -15.75 5.33 -18.48
C LEU A 20 -15.88 5.26 -16.96
N HIS A 21 -15.23 4.25 -16.37
CA HIS A 21 -14.94 4.26 -14.96
C HIS A 21 -13.97 5.43 -14.77
N SER A 22 -14.51 6.56 -14.32
CA SER A 22 -13.72 7.65 -13.77
C SER A 22 -12.91 7.05 -12.63
N LEU A 23 -11.67 6.67 -12.93
CA LEU A 23 -10.66 6.37 -11.92
C LEU A 23 -10.50 7.65 -11.11
N ALA A 24 -11.05 7.66 -9.89
CA ALA A 24 -10.74 8.72 -8.93
C ALA A 24 -9.23 8.66 -8.69
N ALA A 25 -8.51 9.65 -9.22
CA ALA A 25 -7.07 9.75 -9.02
C ALA A 25 -6.81 9.97 -7.52
N ALA A 26 -6.00 9.11 -6.90
CA ALA A 26 -5.46 9.37 -5.58
C ALA A 26 -4.66 10.69 -5.65
N ALA A 27 -5.07 11.70 -4.89
CA ALA A 27 -4.33 12.95 -4.82
C ALA A 27 -3.13 12.74 -3.90
N THR A 28 -1.95 12.59 -4.50
CA THR A 28 -0.69 12.64 -3.75
C THR A 28 -0.45 14.10 -3.36
N GLN A 29 -0.32 14.35 -2.06
CA GLN A 29 0.08 15.65 -1.52
C GLN A 29 1.58 15.59 -1.21
N THR A 30 2.34 16.47 -1.84
CA THR A 30 3.76 16.66 -1.55
C THR A 30 3.96 17.90 -0.68
N PHE A 31 5.16 18.07 -0.12
CA PHE A 31 5.51 19.29 0.61
C PHE A 31 6.21 20.32 -0.29
N ASP A 32 6.20 20.13 -1.62
CA ASP A 32 6.95 20.97 -2.56
C ASP A 32 6.41 22.40 -2.65
N ASP A 33 5.14 22.60 -2.31
CA ASP A 33 4.51 23.92 -2.21
C ASP A 33 4.88 24.66 -0.91
N ALA A 34 5.59 24.00 0.01
CA ALA A 34 5.94 24.55 1.30
C ALA A 34 7.28 25.30 1.27
N ARG A 35 7.49 26.20 2.24
CA ARG A 35 8.77 26.89 2.40
C ARG A 35 9.74 26.01 3.20
N PRO A 36 10.96 25.72 2.69
CA PRO A 36 11.99 25.03 3.47
C PRO A 36 12.37 25.83 4.72
N GLY A 37 12.61 25.12 5.82
CA GLY A 37 13.03 25.73 7.08
C GLY A 37 12.50 25.00 8.33
N PRO A 38 12.90 25.45 9.52
CA PRO A 38 12.43 24.89 10.77
C PRO A 38 10.95 25.21 11.00
N ILE A 39 10.26 24.28 11.67
CA ILE A 39 8.94 24.45 12.25
C ILE A 39 9.14 24.43 13.76
N LEU A 40 9.12 25.61 14.39
CA LEU A 40 9.39 25.77 15.81
C LEU A 40 8.16 25.38 16.65
N PRO A 41 8.33 25.11 17.96
CA PRO A 41 7.22 24.91 18.87
C PRO A 41 6.19 26.05 18.82
N GLY A 42 4.95 25.71 18.48
CA GLY A 42 3.86 26.67 18.33
C GLY A 42 3.65 27.20 16.90
N ASP A 43 4.56 26.90 15.98
CA ASP A 43 4.37 27.21 14.57
C ASP A 43 3.30 26.30 13.96
N VAL A 44 2.58 26.85 12.98
CA VAL A 44 1.59 26.13 12.19
C VAL A 44 1.91 26.37 10.72
N VAL A 45 2.23 25.30 9.99
CA VAL A 45 2.54 25.37 8.56
C VAL A 45 1.41 24.71 7.78
N ASN A 46 0.78 25.48 6.89
CA ASN A 46 -0.26 24.96 6.02
C ASN A 46 0.36 24.55 4.68
N VAL A 47 0.17 23.29 4.31
CA VAL A 47 0.43 22.77 2.98
C VAL A 47 -0.90 22.32 2.37
N THR A 48 -0.92 22.06 1.07
CA THR A 48 -2.16 21.73 0.34
C THR A 48 -2.89 20.55 1.02
N GLY A 49 -3.98 20.83 1.73
CA GLY A 49 -4.83 19.83 2.40
C GLY A 49 -4.38 19.32 3.78
N ILE A 50 -3.18 19.72 4.26
CA ILE A 50 -2.62 19.30 5.55
C ILE A 50 -2.09 20.52 6.31
N THR A 51 -2.36 20.56 7.60
CA THR A 51 -1.75 21.50 8.56
C THR A 51 -0.72 20.76 9.40
N LEU A 52 0.51 21.23 9.37
CA LEU A 52 1.66 20.70 10.11
C LEU A 52 1.84 21.49 11.40
N SER A 53 2.06 20.80 12.51
CA SER A 53 2.48 21.41 13.77
C SER A 53 3.33 20.45 14.60
N THR A 54 4.09 20.98 15.54
CA THR A 54 4.88 20.17 16.48
C THR A 54 4.17 20.05 17.83
N ARG A 55 4.42 18.96 18.54
CA ARG A 55 4.00 18.72 19.92
C ARG A 55 5.20 18.59 20.84
N ASP A 56 4.92 18.61 22.14
CA ASP A 56 5.89 18.31 23.20
C ASP A 56 7.14 19.22 23.19
N GLY A 57 7.00 20.45 22.67
CA GLY A 57 8.11 21.41 22.57
C GLY A 57 9.20 21.02 21.57
N THR A 58 8.93 20.06 20.68
CA THR A 58 9.89 19.58 19.67
C THR A 58 9.92 20.47 18.43
N THR A 59 11.01 20.38 17.66
CA THR A 59 11.21 21.14 16.42
C THR A 59 11.22 20.19 15.22
N ALA A 60 10.41 20.49 14.20
CA ALA A 60 10.46 19.80 12.90
C ALA A 60 11.19 20.68 11.87
N ALA A 61 11.43 20.14 10.68
CA ALA A 61 11.87 20.92 9.54
C ALA A 61 11.23 20.42 8.25
N ILE A 62 10.93 21.35 7.35
CA ILE A 62 10.73 21.06 5.93
C ILE A 62 12.09 21.18 5.25
N LYS A 63 12.58 20.07 4.69
CA LYS A 63 13.94 19.95 4.16
C LYS A 63 13.97 19.23 2.83
N ALA A 64 15.01 19.50 2.06
CA ALA A 64 15.22 18.84 0.78
C ALA A 64 15.53 17.35 0.99
N VAL A 65 14.94 16.51 0.15
CA VAL A 65 15.24 15.06 0.18
C VAL A 65 16.62 14.84 -0.43
N PRO A 66 17.56 14.18 0.28
CA PRO A 66 18.87 13.83 -0.27
C PRO A 66 18.68 12.70 -1.29
N ASN A 67 18.73 13.03 -2.58
CA ASN A 67 18.43 12.17 -3.74
C ASN A 67 16.92 11.97 -3.99
N PRO A 68 16.22 12.98 -4.54
CA PRO A 68 14.87 12.78 -5.03
C PRO A 68 14.90 11.77 -6.20
N ASP A 69 14.16 10.67 -6.08
CA ASP A 69 13.90 9.73 -7.18
C ASP A 69 12.52 10.02 -7.80
N GLU A 70 12.08 9.21 -8.77
CA GLU A 70 10.77 9.39 -9.42
C GLU A 70 9.57 9.24 -8.46
N TYR A 71 9.82 8.77 -7.24
CA TYR A 71 8.83 8.54 -6.21
C TYR A 71 8.99 9.46 -5.00
N ALA A 72 10.01 10.31 -4.90
CA ALA A 72 10.28 11.18 -3.77
C ALA A 72 9.99 12.65 -4.11
N SER A 73 9.25 13.34 -3.24
CA SER A 73 9.04 14.78 -3.41
C SER A 73 10.33 15.56 -3.17
N GLY A 74 10.46 16.75 -3.76
CA GLY A 74 11.66 17.58 -3.61
C GLY A 74 11.86 18.02 -2.16
N LEU A 75 10.77 18.20 -1.41
CA LEU A 75 10.75 18.55 0.00
C LEU A 75 10.01 17.51 0.85
N ALA A 76 10.57 17.20 2.02
CA ALA A 76 9.97 16.33 3.03
C ALA A 76 9.86 17.04 4.39
N VAL A 77 9.02 16.53 5.29
CA VAL A 77 8.90 17.02 6.68
C VAL A 77 9.43 15.98 7.67
N GLY A 78 10.27 16.37 8.61
CA GLY A 78 10.86 15.43 9.55
C GLY A 78 11.54 16.08 10.74
N ALA A 79 12.36 15.31 11.45
CA ALA A 79 13.24 15.84 12.48
C ALA A 79 14.21 16.88 11.87
N ALA A 80 14.54 17.91 12.66
CA ALA A 80 15.60 18.84 12.31
C ALA A 80 16.96 18.11 12.26
N ASP A 81 17.91 18.64 11.48
CA ASP A 81 19.25 18.03 11.33
C ASP A 81 20.18 18.34 12.53
N ASP A 82 19.61 18.41 13.74
CA ASP A 82 20.29 18.77 14.98
C ASP A 82 20.45 17.58 15.95
N GLY A 83 20.09 16.37 15.53
CA GLY A 83 20.16 15.17 16.36
C GLY A 83 18.93 14.94 17.25
N SER A 84 17.93 15.83 17.23
CA SER A 84 16.76 15.74 18.10
C SER A 84 15.64 14.87 17.52
N SER A 85 14.79 14.33 18.39
CA SER A 85 13.53 13.70 17.99
C SER A 85 12.40 14.72 17.90
N VAL A 86 11.44 14.48 17.02
CA VAL A 86 10.27 15.33 16.83
C VAL A 86 8.96 14.57 17.01
N SER A 87 7.99 15.26 17.59
CA SER A 87 6.58 14.86 17.71
C SER A 87 5.80 15.72 16.72
N LEU A 88 5.59 15.23 15.50
CA LEU A 88 4.98 15.95 14.38
C LEU A 88 3.50 15.56 14.26
N ASN A 89 2.62 16.54 14.18
CA ASN A 89 1.20 16.34 13.92
C ASN A 89 0.86 16.74 12.47
N LEU A 90 0.24 15.83 11.74
CA LEU A 90 -0.37 16.06 10.44
C LEU A 90 -1.88 16.15 10.62
N HIS A 91 -2.44 17.35 10.56
CA HIS A 91 -3.88 17.57 10.65
C HIS A 91 -4.49 17.69 9.25
N PHE A 92 -5.51 16.88 8.94
CA PHE A 92 -6.13 16.89 7.62
C PHE A 92 -7.30 17.88 7.58
N ALA A 93 -7.32 18.76 6.57
CA ALA A 93 -8.35 19.80 6.44
C ALA A 93 -9.79 19.23 6.32
N ARG A 94 -9.90 17.97 5.90
CA ARG A 94 -11.12 17.18 5.95
C ARG A 94 -10.78 15.81 6.53
N PRO A 95 -11.67 15.19 7.31
CA PRO A 95 -11.46 13.82 7.77
C PRO A 95 -11.32 12.88 6.56
N GLN A 96 -10.34 11.98 6.61
CA GLN A 96 -10.01 11.07 5.51
C GLN A 96 -10.38 9.62 5.85
N PRO A 97 -10.96 8.84 4.93
CA PRO A 97 -11.24 7.42 5.20
C PRO A 97 -9.94 6.62 5.38
N MET A 98 -8.90 6.98 4.61
CA MET A 98 -7.57 6.39 4.66
C MET A 98 -6.50 7.43 4.33
N VAL A 99 -5.36 7.34 5.01
CA VAL A 99 -4.16 8.12 4.71
C VAL A 99 -2.98 7.19 4.49
N SER A 100 -2.20 7.44 3.46
CA SER A 100 -0.93 6.74 3.23
C SER A 100 0.24 7.73 3.22
N PHE A 101 1.38 7.39 3.80
CA PHE A 101 2.59 8.20 3.71
C PHE A 101 3.84 7.32 3.71
N THR A 102 4.93 7.84 3.17
CA THR A 102 6.23 7.15 3.18
C THR A 102 7.05 7.71 4.33
N LEU A 103 7.43 6.86 5.27
CA LEU A 103 8.41 7.16 6.29
C LEU A 103 9.80 6.76 5.76
N VAL A 104 10.78 7.65 5.85
CA VAL A 104 12.17 7.39 5.46
C VAL A 104 13.06 7.49 6.68
N LEU A 105 13.88 6.45 6.87
CA LEU A 105 14.87 6.33 7.94
C LEU A 105 16.27 6.30 7.31
N PRO A 106 17.14 7.28 7.58
CA PRO A 106 18.42 7.39 6.90
C PRO A 106 19.45 6.35 7.38
N PRO A 107 20.43 6.01 6.54
CA PRO A 107 21.49 5.07 6.92
C PRO A 107 22.25 5.57 8.16
N GLY A 108 22.50 4.68 9.11
CA GLY A 108 23.24 5.00 10.34
C GLY A 108 22.41 5.66 11.44
N ALA A 109 21.11 5.90 11.24
CA ALA A 109 20.21 6.23 12.34
C ALA A 109 20.21 5.07 13.36
N PRO A 110 20.16 5.35 14.69
CA PRO A 110 20.11 4.31 15.71
C PRO A 110 19.06 3.24 15.41
N THR A 111 19.36 1.98 15.73
CA THR A 111 18.39 0.87 15.67
C THR A 111 17.28 1.12 16.69
N ASP A 112 16.26 1.86 16.29
CA ASP A 112 15.14 2.26 17.14
C ASP A 112 13.84 2.35 16.35
N VAL A 113 12.73 2.38 17.08
CA VAL A 113 11.37 2.36 16.57
C VAL A 113 10.90 3.78 16.22
N ALA A 114 10.52 4.03 14.97
CA ALA A 114 9.68 5.18 14.62
C ALA A 114 8.21 4.84 14.94
N LEU A 115 7.53 5.72 15.66
CA LEU A 115 6.15 5.48 16.12
C LEU A 115 5.19 6.42 15.39
N ALA A 116 4.37 5.86 14.51
CA ALA A 116 3.21 6.57 13.99
C ALA A 116 1.98 6.24 14.84
N SER A 117 1.18 7.27 15.15
CA SER A 117 -0.10 7.12 15.82
C SER A 117 -1.22 7.83 15.10
N VAL A 118 -2.36 7.14 14.94
CA VAL A 118 -3.60 7.76 14.47
C VAL A 118 -4.31 8.42 15.65
N LEU A 119 -4.73 9.66 15.44
CA LEU A 119 -5.62 10.38 16.34
C LEU A 119 -6.93 10.64 15.60
N GLU A 120 -8.01 10.02 16.09
CA GLU A 120 -9.36 10.29 15.62
C GLU A 120 -9.88 11.62 16.22
N ARG A 121 -10.99 12.14 15.67
CA ARG A 121 -11.65 13.39 16.10
C ARG A 121 -11.89 13.54 17.61
N ASP A 122 -12.03 12.43 18.33
CA ASP A 122 -12.24 12.38 19.78
C ASP A 122 -10.93 12.30 20.59
N ALA A 123 -9.78 12.48 19.92
CA ALA A 123 -8.44 12.30 20.46
C ALA A 123 -8.16 10.90 21.04
N THR A 124 -8.96 9.88 20.69
CA THR A 124 -8.60 8.50 21.04
C THR A 124 -7.41 8.07 20.19
N ARG A 125 -6.27 7.85 20.88
CA ARG A 125 -5.05 7.28 20.29
C ARG A 125 -5.23 5.79 20.17
N ARG A 126 -5.20 5.24 18.95
CA ARG A 126 -5.58 3.83 18.74
C ARG A 126 -4.50 2.97 18.11
N ASP A 127 -3.92 3.41 17.00
CA ASP A 127 -2.85 2.64 16.35
C ASP A 127 -1.48 3.19 16.76
N VAL A 128 -0.59 2.30 17.17
CA VAL A 128 0.84 2.60 17.33
C VAL A 128 1.57 1.63 16.41
N VAL A 129 1.94 2.11 15.23
CA VAL A 129 2.77 1.32 14.33
C VAL A 129 4.21 1.68 14.62
N GLY A 130 4.94 0.69 15.16
CA GLY A 130 6.37 0.77 15.38
C GLY A 130 7.14 0.22 14.19
N VAL A 131 7.98 1.04 13.58
CA VAL A 131 8.89 0.62 12.51
C VAL A 131 10.29 0.45 13.10
N GLU A 132 10.76 -0.80 13.20
CA GLU A 132 12.13 -1.11 13.61
C GLU A 132 13.11 -0.84 12.45
N HIS A 133 14.12 -0.01 12.71
CA HIS A 133 15.17 0.34 11.76
C HIS A 133 16.35 -0.65 11.78
N ARG A 134 16.85 -1.05 10.61
CA ARG A 134 18.14 -1.76 10.46
C ARG A 134 19.20 -0.83 9.86
N ALA A 135 20.47 -1.24 9.85
CA ALA A 135 21.62 -0.38 9.52
C ALA A 135 21.66 0.24 8.09
N THR A 136 20.70 -0.07 7.22
CA THR A 136 20.57 0.44 5.84
C THR A 136 19.40 1.41 5.75
N GLU A 137 19.42 2.36 4.80
CA GLU A 137 18.27 3.24 4.54
C GLU A 137 16.98 2.41 4.39
N GLN A 138 15.94 2.79 5.13
CA GLN A 138 14.67 2.09 5.12
C GLN A 138 13.55 3.07 4.80
N ARG A 139 12.92 2.87 3.65
CA ARG A 139 11.66 3.53 3.29
C ARG A 139 10.53 2.59 3.68
N VAL A 140 9.50 3.08 4.34
CA VAL A 140 8.34 2.29 4.75
C VAL A 140 7.07 3.02 4.37
N ARG A 141 6.26 2.40 3.52
CA ARG A 141 4.94 2.91 3.17
C ARG A 141 3.96 2.52 4.26
N MET A 142 3.41 3.50 4.95
CA MET A 142 2.40 3.32 5.98
C MET A 142 1.03 3.65 5.40
N ARG A 143 0.02 2.82 5.66
CA ARG A 143 -1.39 3.20 5.46
C ARG A 143 -2.14 3.08 6.78
N LEU A 144 -2.95 4.08 7.07
CA LEU A 144 -3.72 4.22 8.30
C LEU A 144 -5.19 4.43 7.94
N HIS A 145 -6.08 3.67 8.58
CA HIS A 145 -7.52 3.66 8.33
C HIS A 145 -8.27 4.20 9.55
N GLY A 146 -9.43 4.84 9.30
CA GLY A 146 -10.40 5.08 10.37
C GLY A 146 -11.20 3.82 10.72
N ASN A 147 -11.77 3.78 11.94
CA ASN A 147 -12.36 2.56 12.50
C ASN A 147 -13.64 2.03 11.80
N GLY A 148 -13.57 1.08 10.86
CA GLY A 148 -14.74 0.31 10.38
C GLY A 148 -15.90 1.12 9.75
N HIS A 149 -15.83 2.45 9.78
CA HIS A 149 -16.68 3.56 9.30
C HIS A 149 -16.11 4.95 9.73
N GLY A 150 -15.13 5.01 10.66
CA GLY A 150 -14.49 6.26 11.09
C GLY A 150 -13.54 6.89 10.06
N THR A 151 -13.10 8.11 10.34
CA THR A 151 -12.18 8.90 9.51
C THR A 151 -10.94 9.31 10.31
N VAL A 152 -9.81 9.46 9.62
CA VAL A 152 -8.55 10.00 10.11
C VAL A 152 -8.59 11.53 10.03
N ASP A 153 -8.51 12.18 11.19
CA ASP A 153 -8.43 13.64 11.31
C ASP A 153 -6.98 14.10 11.54
N ASP A 154 -6.23 13.34 12.32
CA ASP A 154 -4.87 13.66 12.73
C ASP A 154 -3.95 12.43 12.72
N ILE A 155 -2.70 12.62 12.31
CA ILE A 155 -1.63 11.64 12.49
C ILE A 155 -0.53 12.27 13.34
N LEU A 156 -0.18 11.62 14.43
CA LEU A 156 0.95 11.98 15.28
C LEU A 156 2.13 11.07 14.99
N LEU A 157 3.24 11.65 14.58
CA LEU A 157 4.47 10.95 14.20
C LEU A 157 5.58 11.31 15.20
N ASN A 158 6.12 10.30 15.85
CA ASN A 158 7.32 10.45 16.67
C ASN A 158 8.51 9.98 15.83
N LEU A 159 9.25 10.94 15.30
CA LEU A 159 10.37 10.72 14.39
C LEU A 159 11.68 10.99 15.15
N ARG A 160 12.69 10.16 14.94
CA ARG A 160 14.04 10.36 15.50
C ARG A 160 14.94 11.07 14.49
N ASP A 161 16.18 11.33 14.91
CA ASP A 161 17.18 12.02 14.11
C ASP A 161 17.24 11.52 12.66
N GLY A 162 17.17 12.48 11.74
CA GLY A 162 17.21 12.24 10.31
C GLY A 162 15.97 11.59 9.70
N ALA A 163 15.02 11.06 10.49
CA ALA A 163 13.79 10.48 9.96
C ALA A 163 12.85 11.57 9.41
N TYR A 164 12.24 11.28 8.27
CA TYR A 164 11.31 12.20 7.61
C TYR A 164 10.16 11.47 6.93
N VAL A 165 9.11 12.23 6.63
CA VAL A 165 7.89 11.79 5.97
C VAL A 165 7.84 12.43 4.60
N ASP A 166 7.51 11.60 3.62
CA ASP A 166 7.47 11.92 2.21
C ASP A 166 6.19 11.34 1.58
N ASN A 167 5.73 11.95 0.49
CA ASN A 167 4.61 11.49 -0.34
C ASN A 167 3.33 11.14 0.43
N VAL A 168 2.79 12.08 1.20
CA VAL A 168 1.51 11.88 1.87
C VAL A 168 0.41 11.78 0.81
N SER A 169 -0.05 10.57 0.52
CA SER A 169 -1.19 10.34 -0.36
C SER A 169 -2.44 10.25 0.47
N ILE A 170 -3.38 11.14 0.17
CA ILE A 170 -4.74 11.03 0.68
C ILE A 170 -5.50 10.16 -0.32
N GLN A 171 -5.85 8.94 0.09
CA GLN A 171 -6.74 8.11 -0.70
C GLN A 171 -8.18 8.49 -0.36
N THR A 172 -8.81 9.26 -1.25
CA THR A 172 -10.19 9.73 -1.11
C THR A 172 -11.24 8.74 -1.59
N ALA A 173 -10.81 7.62 -2.16
CA ALA A 173 -11.70 6.55 -2.57
C ALA A 173 -11.63 5.45 -1.52
N ASP A 174 -12.79 5.05 -0.99
CA ASP A 174 -12.99 3.64 -0.65
C ASP A 174 -12.47 2.85 -1.86
N GLU A 175 -11.44 2.03 -1.70
CA GLU A 175 -10.89 1.19 -2.77
C GLU A 175 -11.89 0.08 -3.13
N GLY A 176 -13.09 0.45 -3.59
CA GLY A 176 -14.18 -0.46 -3.89
C GLY A 176 -14.44 -1.46 -2.76
N ASP A 177 -14.85 -2.65 -3.14
CA ASP A 177 -15.17 -3.75 -2.24
C ASP A 177 -13.92 -4.45 -1.62
N ALA A 178 -12.72 -4.04 -2.02
CA ALA A 178 -11.47 -4.58 -1.51
C ALA A 178 -11.14 -3.93 -0.15
N CYS A 179 -10.84 -4.74 0.87
CA CYS A 179 -10.43 -4.22 2.18
C CYS A 179 -8.92 -4.30 2.44
N ALA A 180 -8.17 -5.02 1.60
CA ALA A 180 -6.71 -5.03 1.66
C ALA A 180 -6.13 -5.22 0.27
N ILE A 181 -5.12 -4.41 -0.07
CA ILE A 181 -4.44 -4.43 -1.37
C ILE A 181 -2.93 -4.36 -1.16
N VAL A 182 -2.23 -5.42 -1.59
CA VAL A 182 -0.77 -5.42 -1.77
C VAL A 182 -0.48 -5.04 -3.21
N ASP A 183 0.03 -3.83 -3.40
CA ASP A 183 0.41 -3.27 -4.69
C ASP A 183 1.92 -2.96 -4.64
N PRO A 184 2.78 -3.74 -5.31
CA PRO A 184 4.23 -3.51 -5.32
C PRO A 184 4.61 -2.14 -5.87
N ALA A 185 3.77 -1.51 -6.71
CA ALA A 185 3.96 -0.13 -7.19
C ALA A 185 3.99 0.92 -6.06
N GLN A 186 3.56 0.53 -4.86
CA GLN A 186 3.52 1.39 -3.67
C GLN A 186 4.59 1.02 -2.65
N LEU A 187 5.50 0.11 -3.00
CA LEU A 187 6.57 -0.38 -2.13
C LEU A 187 7.93 0.11 -2.61
N PRO A 188 8.87 0.37 -1.69
CA PRO A 188 10.23 0.73 -2.08
C PRO A 188 10.92 -0.45 -2.75
N LEU A 189 11.74 -0.17 -3.76
CA LEU A 189 12.57 -1.16 -4.43
C LEU A 189 13.62 -1.75 -3.47
N GLY A 190 13.93 -3.03 -3.67
CA GLY A 190 14.97 -3.75 -2.94
C GLY A 190 14.44 -4.92 -2.09
N SER A 191 15.34 -5.51 -1.32
CA SER A 191 15.04 -6.66 -0.46
C SER A 191 14.13 -6.28 0.70
N MET A 192 13.05 -7.03 0.87
CA MET A 192 12.20 -6.98 2.05
C MET A 192 12.72 -7.98 3.09
N ALA A 193 13.43 -7.48 4.10
CA ALA A 193 13.89 -8.29 5.23
C ALA A 193 13.00 -8.07 6.46
N GLY A 194 12.47 -9.15 7.04
CA GLY A 194 11.65 -9.12 8.26
C GLY A 194 10.15 -8.91 8.00
N ARG A 195 9.38 -8.73 9.09
CA ARG A 195 7.93 -8.47 9.03
C ARG A 195 7.68 -7.08 8.42
N GLY A 196 7.20 -7.05 7.19
CA GLY A 196 6.70 -5.84 6.54
C GLY A 196 5.24 -5.60 6.91
N ASP A 197 4.87 -4.35 7.14
CA ASP A 197 3.49 -3.94 7.40
C ASP A 197 3.08 -2.92 6.33
N ILE A 198 2.20 -3.33 5.43
CA ILE A 198 1.76 -2.55 4.27
C ILE A 198 0.26 -2.35 4.39
N GLY A 199 -0.11 -1.22 5.01
CA GLY A 199 -1.50 -0.89 5.32
C GLY A 199 -2.19 -2.02 6.08
N ASP A 200 -3.22 -2.61 5.47
CA ASP A 200 -3.99 -3.72 6.05
C ASP A 200 -3.37 -5.10 5.83
N THR A 201 -2.12 -5.20 5.35
CA THR A 201 -1.44 -6.48 5.13
C THR A 201 -0.10 -6.54 5.86
N ILE A 202 0.03 -7.54 6.70
CA ILE A 202 1.32 -7.96 7.26
C ILE A 202 1.94 -8.95 6.28
N ILE A 203 3.11 -8.63 5.77
CA ILE A 203 3.93 -9.55 4.95
C ILE A 203 5.02 -10.12 5.86
N ALA A 204 5.01 -11.43 6.05
CA ALA A 204 6.02 -12.17 6.80
C ALA A 204 6.78 -13.09 5.84
N PRO A 205 7.83 -12.59 5.17
CA PRO A 205 8.71 -13.42 4.35
C PRO A 205 9.64 -14.26 5.23
N SER A 206 9.95 -15.47 4.77
CA SER A 206 10.93 -16.34 5.43
C SER A 206 12.38 -15.85 5.27
N SER A 207 12.78 -15.26 4.12
CA SER A 207 14.05 -14.51 3.97
C SER A 207 14.36 -13.88 2.59
N HIS A 208 13.54 -14.11 1.56
CA HIS A 208 14.00 -13.93 0.16
C HIS A 208 13.10 -13.06 -0.72
N LEU A 209 12.25 -12.23 -0.08
CA LEU A 209 11.29 -11.40 -0.79
C LEU A 209 11.94 -10.08 -1.21
N LEU A 210 11.67 -9.63 -2.44
CA LEU A 210 12.15 -8.35 -2.95
C LEU A 210 11.07 -7.66 -3.78
N VAL A 211 11.13 -6.33 -3.79
CA VAL A 211 10.39 -5.49 -4.73
C VAL A 211 11.37 -5.09 -5.83
N GLY A 212 11.07 -5.52 -7.06
CA GLY A 212 11.90 -5.28 -8.23
C GLY A 212 11.08 -4.69 -9.36
N ILE A 213 11.73 -4.43 -10.49
CA ILE A 213 11.07 -4.01 -11.72
C ILE A 213 11.02 -5.21 -12.67
N GLU A 214 9.82 -5.55 -13.16
CA GLU A 214 9.67 -6.58 -14.17
C GLU A 214 10.29 -6.08 -15.49
N PRO A 215 11.30 -6.79 -16.05
CA PRO A 215 12.12 -6.25 -17.15
C PRO A 215 11.35 -5.94 -18.44
N THR A 216 10.22 -6.61 -18.68
CA THR A 216 9.48 -6.53 -19.94
C THR A 216 8.47 -5.39 -19.92
N THR A 217 7.76 -5.24 -18.82
CA THR A 217 6.64 -4.32 -18.63
C THR A 217 7.07 -3.03 -17.93
N GLY A 218 8.19 -3.05 -17.22
CA GLY A 218 8.65 -1.94 -16.40
C GLY A 218 7.82 -1.74 -15.12
N PHE A 219 6.86 -2.62 -14.83
CA PHE A 219 6.07 -2.52 -13.61
C PHE A 219 6.83 -3.03 -12.40
N GLN A 220 6.65 -2.35 -11.26
CA GLN A 220 7.12 -2.87 -9.99
C GLN A 220 6.39 -4.17 -9.65
N MET A 221 7.14 -5.15 -9.18
CA MET A 221 6.66 -6.48 -8.84
C MET A 221 7.25 -6.95 -7.53
N LEU A 222 6.49 -7.76 -6.81
CA LEU A 222 6.97 -8.48 -5.65
C LEU A 222 7.36 -9.90 -6.07
N THR A 223 8.59 -10.31 -5.76
CA THR A 223 9.15 -11.58 -6.27
C THR A 223 10.17 -12.17 -5.28
N GLY A 224 10.61 -13.41 -5.52
CA GLY A 224 11.69 -14.05 -4.77
C GLY A 224 13.05 -13.76 -5.38
N ASP A 225 14.11 -13.64 -4.57
CA ASP A 225 15.49 -13.61 -5.07
C ASP A 225 16.01 -15.00 -5.46
N GLN A 226 15.27 -16.07 -5.13
CA GLN A 226 15.62 -17.45 -5.45
C GLN A 226 14.87 -17.96 -6.69
N ALA A 227 15.56 -18.79 -7.48
CA ALA A 227 14.99 -19.41 -8.67
C ALA A 227 13.84 -20.38 -8.34
N ASP A 228 13.93 -21.07 -7.21
CA ASP A 228 12.95 -22.09 -6.78
C ASP A 228 11.69 -21.48 -6.13
N GLY A 229 11.62 -20.15 -6.04
CA GLY A 229 10.49 -19.41 -5.49
C GLY A 229 10.76 -18.82 -4.12
N ASN A 230 9.69 -18.64 -3.34
CA ASN A 230 9.76 -18.06 -2.01
C ASN A 230 8.87 -18.87 -1.05
N ASP A 231 9.05 -18.63 0.24
CA ASP A 231 8.13 -19.03 1.29
C ASP A 231 7.68 -17.76 2.00
N ALA A 232 6.50 -17.26 1.64
CA ALA A 232 6.01 -15.96 2.06
C ALA A 232 4.55 -16.02 2.49
N HIS A 233 4.28 -15.42 3.66
CA HIS A 233 2.93 -15.23 4.16
C HIS A 233 2.48 -13.78 3.99
N PHE A 234 1.26 -13.63 3.49
CA PHE A 234 0.51 -12.38 3.46
C PHE A 234 -0.66 -12.56 4.42
N VAL A 235 -0.70 -11.79 5.50
CA VAL A 235 -1.76 -11.85 6.52
C VAL A 235 -2.51 -10.54 6.50
N PHE A 236 -3.80 -10.61 6.23
CA PHE A 236 -4.66 -9.44 6.14
C PHE A 236 -5.26 -9.11 7.52
N ARG A 237 -5.35 -7.82 7.84
CA ARG A 237 -5.98 -7.34 9.08
C ARG A 237 -7.50 -7.41 9.00
N CYS A 238 -8.05 -7.21 7.80
CA CYS A 238 -9.45 -7.42 7.51
C CYS A 238 -9.73 -8.87 7.04
N ARG A 239 -11.02 -9.17 6.84
CA ARG A 239 -11.51 -10.46 6.40
C ARG A 239 -12.52 -10.30 5.28
N ARG A 240 -12.43 -11.15 4.25
CA ARG A 240 -13.39 -11.23 3.14
C ARG A 240 -13.44 -12.63 2.55
N ASP A 241 -14.40 -12.84 1.67
CA ASP A 241 -14.65 -14.13 1.04
C ASP A 241 -13.70 -14.46 -0.10
N THR A 242 -13.00 -13.47 -0.70
CA THR A 242 -12.23 -13.68 -1.94
C THR A 242 -10.82 -13.11 -1.84
N VAL A 243 -9.81 -13.91 -2.19
CA VAL A 243 -8.45 -13.41 -2.47
C VAL A 243 -8.18 -13.54 -3.96
N GLU A 244 -7.79 -12.43 -4.58
CA GLU A 244 -7.36 -12.37 -5.97
C GLU A 244 -5.88 -12.02 -6.07
N VAL A 245 -5.15 -12.75 -6.91
CA VAL A 245 -3.74 -12.54 -7.20
C VAL A 245 -3.59 -12.27 -8.68
N THR A 246 -2.99 -11.14 -9.03
CA THR A 246 -2.58 -10.80 -10.40
C THR A 246 -1.07 -10.79 -10.49
N LEU A 247 -0.52 -11.44 -11.51
CA LEU A 247 0.91 -11.47 -11.75
C LEU A 247 1.32 -10.36 -12.73
N ALA A 248 2.46 -9.72 -12.46
CA ALA A 248 3.08 -8.71 -13.32
C ALA A 248 3.63 -9.32 -14.64
N ALA A 249 3.95 -10.61 -14.62
CA ALA A 249 4.26 -11.41 -15.80
C ALA A 249 3.75 -12.84 -15.61
N PRO A 250 3.56 -13.61 -16.70
CA PRO A 250 3.16 -15.01 -16.60
C PRO A 250 4.12 -15.82 -15.72
N ALA A 251 3.57 -16.75 -14.93
CA ALA A 251 4.38 -17.62 -14.07
C ALA A 251 5.42 -18.39 -14.89
N GLU A 252 6.68 -18.38 -14.43
CA GLU A 252 7.79 -19.00 -15.16
C GLU A 252 7.99 -20.47 -14.77
N SER A 253 7.49 -20.85 -13.60
CA SER A 253 7.50 -22.18 -13.01
C SER A 253 6.24 -22.41 -12.19
N ASP A 254 5.95 -23.67 -11.88
CA ASP A 254 4.79 -24.02 -11.06
C ASP A 254 5.00 -23.53 -9.62
N ALA A 255 3.97 -22.92 -9.06
CA ALA A 255 3.96 -22.37 -7.72
C ALA A 255 2.68 -22.79 -6.99
N THR A 256 2.74 -22.78 -5.67
CA THR A 256 1.61 -23.14 -4.82
C THR A 256 1.14 -21.92 -4.03
N LEU A 257 -0.16 -21.64 -4.12
CA LEU A 257 -0.83 -20.63 -3.31
C LEU A 257 -1.82 -21.31 -2.37
N THR A 258 -1.63 -21.12 -1.07
CA THR A 258 -2.50 -21.64 -0.03
C THR A 258 -3.25 -20.48 0.63
N PHE A 259 -4.57 -20.52 0.55
CA PHE A 259 -5.47 -19.52 1.11
C PHE A 259 -5.77 -19.86 2.56
N LEU A 260 -5.67 -18.86 3.44
CA LEU A 260 -5.69 -19.04 4.88
C LEU A 260 -6.88 -18.32 5.51
N GLN A 261 -7.38 -18.88 6.60
CA GLN A 261 -8.35 -18.23 7.50
C GLN A 261 -7.81 -18.26 8.93
N THR A 262 -8.31 -17.38 9.79
CA THR A 262 -8.04 -17.48 11.23
C THR A 262 -9.16 -18.27 11.91
N LYS A 263 -8.80 -19.36 12.59
CA LYS A 263 -9.69 -20.12 13.46
C LYS A 263 -9.06 -20.27 14.83
N ASN A 264 -9.77 -19.92 15.90
CA ASN A 264 -9.26 -19.97 17.27
C ASN A 264 -7.89 -19.27 17.45
N SER A 265 -7.72 -18.11 16.78
CA SER A 265 -6.47 -17.33 16.76
C SER A 265 -5.28 -18.02 16.08
N VAL A 266 -5.51 -19.09 15.31
CA VAL A 266 -4.49 -19.78 14.50
C VAL A 266 -4.83 -19.61 13.02
N MET A 267 -3.82 -19.30 12.21
CA MET A 267 -3.95 -19.30 10.75
C MET A 267 -3.97 -20.75 10.25
N GLU A 268 -5.05 -21.14 9.60
CA GLU A 268 -5.26 -22.49 9.07
C GLU A 268 -5.49 -22.44 7.54
N PRO A 269 -4.97 -23.41 6.77
CA PRO A 269 -5.23 -23.51 5.35
C PRO A 269 -6.68 -23.92 5.07
N VAL A 270 -7.31 -23.20 4.14
CA VAL A 270 -8.68 -23.45 3.66
C VAL A 270 -8.67 -24.15 2.30
N HIS A 271 -7.79 -23.69 1.43
CA HIS A 271 -7.70 -24.15 0.05
C HIS A 271 -6.28 -23.96 -0.48
N THR A 272 -5.87 -24.81 -1.42
CA THR A 272 -4.59 -24.72 -2.09
C THR A 272 -4.80 -24.80 -3.59
N THR A 273 -4.30 -23.81 -4.31
CA THR A 273 -4.32 -23.72 -5.77
C THR A 273 -2.90 -23.84 -6.31
N GLN A 274 -2.76 -24.57 -7.41
CA GLN A 274 -1.52 -24.63 -8.18
C GLN A 274 -1.55 -23.54 -9.26
N VAL A 275 -0.58 -22.64 -9.24
CA VAL A 275 -0.33 -21.68 -10.30
C VAL A 275 0.65 -22.32 -11.26
N LYS A 276 0.20 -22.59 -12.48
CA LYS A 276 1.00 -23.28 -13.49
C LYS A 276 1.81 -22.29 -14.30
N LYS A 277 2.91 -22.78 -14.88
CA LYS A 277 3.66 -22.02 -15.88
C LYS A 277 2.73 -21.44 -16.97
N GLY A 278 2.81 -20.13 -17.17
CA GLY A 278 2.00 -19.37 -18.13
C GLY A 278 0.75 -18.73 -17.54
N ASP A 279 0.34 -19.10 -16.32
CA ASP A 279 -0.77 -18.44 -15.64
C ASP A 279 -0.43 -16.98 -15.32
N THR A 280 -1.42 -16.11 -15.38
CA THR A 280 -1.29 -14.66 -15.08
C THR A 280 -2.11 -14.22 -13.88
N ARG A 281 -2.95 -15.11 -13.35
CA ARG A 281 -3.89 -14.83 -12.26
C ARG A 281 -4.19 -16.11 -11.47
N ALA A 282 -4.39 -15.95 -10.17
CA ALA A 282 -5.00 -16.97 -9.31
C ALA A 282 -6.10 -16.32 -8.48
N CYS A 283 -7.18 -17.06 -8.21
CA CYS A 283 -8.26 -16.53 -7.39
C CYS A 283 -9.03 -17.63 -6.68
N PHE A 284 -9.34 -17.41 -5.41
CA PHE A 284 -10.16 -18.29 -4.61
C PHE A 284 -11.22 -17.51 -3.83
N ARG A 285 -12.44 -18.05 -3.81
CA ARG A 285 -13.57 -17.57 -3.03
C ARG A 285 -14.11 -18.66 -2.11
N VAL A 286 -14.29 -18.35 -0.83
CA VAL A 286 -14.87 -19.26 0.17
C VAL A 286 -16.36 -18.94 0.38
N THR A 287 -17.17 -19.98 0.59
CA THR A 287 -18.55 -19.87 1.08
C THR A 287 -18.60 -20.31 2.55
N GLY A 288 -18.03 -19.50 3.45
CA GLY A 288 -17.78 -19.94 4.82
C GLY A 288 -17.03 -18.92 5.67
N PRO A 289 -16.12 -19.35 6.58
CA PRO A 289 -15.30 -18.40 7.33
C PRO A 289 -14.43 -17.60 6.36
N GLU A 290 -14.43 -16.29 6.55
CA GLU A 290 -13.73 -15.36 5.68
C GLU A 290 -12.21 -15.60 5.68
N LEU A 291 -11.60 -15.39 4.53
CA LEU A 291 -10.16 -15.46 4.32
C LEU A 291 -9.46 -14.32 5.05
N GLN A 292 -8.27 -14.62 5.56
CA GLN A 292 -7.41 -13.68 6.28
C GLN A 292 -5.93 -13.82 5.88
N GLY A 293 -5.58 -14.68 4.93
CA GLY A 293 -4.23 -14.71 4.43
C GLY A 293 -4.02 -15.53 3.17
N LEU A 294 -2.80 -15.43 2.68
CA LEU A 294 -2.25 -16.15 1.55
C LEU A 294 -0.85 -16.62 1.92
N HIS A 295 -0.53 -17.86 1.57
CA HIS A 295 0.79 -18.43 1.70
C HIS A 295 1.27 -18.88 0.34
N TRP A 296 2.41 -18.33 -0.09
CA TRP A 296 3.05 -18.69 -1.34
C TRP A 296 4.25 -19.58 -1.06
N THR A 297 4.31 -20.73 -1.75
CA THR A 297 5.43 -21.68 -1.73
C THR A 297 5.78 -22.16 -3.12
N GLY A 298 7.07 -22.29 -3.41
CA GLY A 298 7.58 -22.80 -4.69
C GLY A 298 7.34 -21.86 -5.86
N GLY A 299 8.17 -21.99 -6.90
CA GLY A 299 8.12 -21.25 -8.16
C GLY A 299 8.28 -19.73 -8.01
N ASN A 300 9.12 -19.08 -8.82
CA ASN A 300 9.31 -17.64 -8.70
C ASN A 300 8.16 -16.85 -9.36
N LEU A 301 7.16 -16.51 -8.57
CA LEU A 301 6.06 -15.65 -8.98
C LEU A 301 6.48 -14.18 -8.96
N LYS A 302 5.95 -13.44 -9.94
CA LYS A 302 6.09 -12.00 -10.09
C LYS A 302 4.75 -11.38 -9.78
N PHE A 303 4.45 -11.13 -8.51
CA PHE A 303 3.16 -10.54 -8.11
C PHE A 303 3.10 -9.10 -8.59
N GLY A 304 2.02 -8.74 -9.28
CA GLY A 304 1.68 -7.37 -9.61
C GLY A 304 0.61 -6.80 -8.66
N ARG A 305 -0.28 -7.63 -8.12
CA ARG A 305 -1.29 -7.20 -7.14
C ARG A 305 -1.87 -8.38 -6.36
N ILE A 306 -2.16 -8.19 -5.08
CA ILE A 306 -2.93 -9.12 -4.25
C ILE A 306 -4.07 -8.35 -3.60
N GLU A 307 -5.30 -8.82 -3.73
CA GLU A 307 -6.49 -8.15 -3.22
C GLU A 307 -7.37 -9.09 -2.38
N LEU A 308 -7.86 -8.61 -1.25
CA LEU A 308 -8.88 -9.28 -0.43
C LEU A 308 -10.23 -8.55 -0.56
N ARG A 309 -11.25 -9.22 -1.10
CA ARG A 309 -12.50 -8.62 -1.63
C ARG A 309 -13.75 -9.44 -1.25
N SER A 310 -14.92 -8.83 -1.15
CA SER A 310 -16.19 -9.55 -0.95
C SER A 310 -16.71 -10.18 -2.25
N GLN A 311 -16.39 -9.59 -3.40
CA GLN A 311 -16.78 -10.00 -4.73
C GLN A 311 -15.57 -10.12 -5.66
N PRO A 312 -15.46 -11.24 -6.38
CA PRO A 312 -14.40 -11.43 -7.35
C PRO A 312 -14.60 -10.55 -8.59
N THR A 313 -13.52 -10.12 -9.23
CA THR A 313 -13.54 -9.41 -10.52
C THR A 313 -13.82 -10.33 -11.70
N GLY A 314 -13.61 -11.63 -11.51
CA GLY A 314 -13.78 -12.65 -12.53
C GLY A 314 -14.17 -14.00 -11.95
N ILE A 315 -13.92 -15.06 -12.72
CA ILE A 315 -14.17 -16.42 -12.26
C ILE A 315 -13.06 -16.80 -11.27
N CYS A 316 -13.46 -17.39 -10.15
CA CYS A 316 -12.57 -17.86 -9.11
C CYS A 316 -12.90 -19.31 -8.78
N GLU A 317 -11.90 -20.03 -8.27
CA GLU A 317 -12.15 -21.30 -7.63
C GLU A 317 -13.05 -21.07 -6.41
N THR A 318 -14.01 -21.95 -6.19
CA THR A 318 -14.98 -21.83 -5.10
C THR A 318 -15.01 -23.08 -4.25
N ARG A 319 -15.16 -22.91 -2.94
CA ARG A 319 -15.42 -24.00 -2.01
C ARG A 319 -16.57 -23.67 -1.07
#